data_AF-A0A292YJN6-F1
#
_entry.id   AF-A0A292YJN6-F1
#
_cell.length_a   1.000
_cell.length_b   1.000
_cell.length_c   1.000
_cell.angle_alpha   90.00
_cell.angle_beta   90.00
_cell.angle_gamma   90.00
#
_symmetry.space_group_name_H-M   'P 1'
#
loop_
_entity.id
_entity.type
_entity.pdbx_description
1 polymer ?
#
loop_
_entity_poly.entity_id
_entity_poly.type
_entity_poly.pdbx_seq_one_letter_code
_entity_poly.pdbx_strand_id
1 'polypeptide(L)'
;MNGHRLGVITNGDLNQQKLKLERMGVLDYFEVVVASGDVGFSKPDTRMFEIACEMTGTHWCEMIYVGDDLATDIVPCEALYDELEL
;
A
#
# COMPACT_ATOMS: atom_id res chain seq x y z
N MET A 1 23.54 2.02 -0.04
CA MET A 1 22.99 0.99 -0.94
C MET A 1 21.68 1.55 -1.48
N ASN A 2 21.55 1.71 -2.80
CA ASN A 2 20.33 2.25 -3.40
C ASN A 2 19.31 1.12 -3.49
N GLY A 3 18.43 1.02 -2.48
CA GLY A 3 17.26 0.16 -2.48
C GLY A 3 15.99 0.94 -2.81
N HIS A 4 14.92 0.25 -3.15
CA HIS A 4 13.59 0.87 -3.27
C HIS A 4 13.04 1.18 -1.87
N ARG A 5 12.29 2.27 -1.73
CA ARG A 5 11.47 2.55 -0.55
C ARG A 5 10.35 1.53 -0.50
N LEU A 6 10.05 1.01 0.69
CA LEU A 6 9.02 -0.01 0.87
C LEU A 6 7.86 0.55 1.70
N GLY A 7 6.65 0.22 1.28
CA GLY A 7 5.42 0.48 2.02
C GLY A 7 4.52 -0.75 2.04
N VAL A 8 3.60 -0.80 3.00
CA VAL A 8 2.58 -1.86 3.10
C VAL A 8 1.19 -1.24 2.92
N ILE A 9 0.36 -1.86 2.08
CA ILE A 9 -1.08 -1.55 1.97
C ILE A 9 -1.86 -2.83 2.30
N THR A 10 -2.67 -2.79 3.35
CA THR A 10 -3.31 -3.99 3.90
C THR A 10 -4.73 -3.75 4.39
N ASN A 11 -5.58 -4.77 4.26
CA ASN A 11 -6.91 -4.79 4.85
C ASN A 11 -6.79 -5.33 6.29
N GLY A 12 -7.11 -4.49 7.27
CA GLY A 12 -7.15 -4.85 8.69
C GLY A 12 -6.84 -3.68 9.61
N ASP A 13 -6.77 -3.98 10.91
CA ASP A 13 -6.40 -3.02 11.95
C ASP A 13 -4.90 -2.68 11.92
N LEU A 14 -4.54 -1.41 12.04
CA LEU A 14 -3.15 -0.95 11.94
C LEU A 14 -2.24 -1.59 12.99
N ASN A 15 -2.69 -1.66 14.25
CA ASN A 15 -1.87 -2.18 15.34
C ASN A 15 -1.60 -3.68 15.16
N GLN A 16 -2.61 -4.43 14.72
CA GLN A 16 -2.43 -5.86 14.41
C GLN A 16 -1.44 -6.08 13.25
N GLN A 17 -1.48 -5.25 12.21
CA GLN A 17 -0.59 -5.42 11.05
C GLN A 17 0.85 -5.02 11.39
N LYS A 18 1.05 -3.91 12.13
CA LYS A 18 2.37 -3.54 12.66
C LYS A 18 2.95 -4.64 13.56
N LEU A 19 2.15 -5.19 14.48
CA LEU A 19 2.59 -6.28 15.35
C LEU A 19 3.02 -7.54 14.57
N LYS A 20 2.35 -7.88 13.46
CA LYS A 20 2.80 -8.98 12.59
C LYS A 20 4.17 -8.69 11.98
N LEU A 21 4.37 -7.50 11.44
CA LEU A 21 5.64 -7.07 10.84
C LEU A 21 6.77 -7.04 11.87
N GLU A 22 6.50 -6.56 13.10
CA GLU A 22 7.43 -6.59 14.23
C GLU A 22 7.84 -8.02 14.58
N ARG A 23 6.88 -8.94 14.70
CA ARG A 23 7.14 -10.36 15.01
C ARG A 23 7.93 -11.07 13.92
N MET A 24 7.80 -10.64 12.66
CA MET A 24 8.61 -11.14 11.55
C MET A 24 10.00 -10.47 11.47
N GLY A 25 10.26 -9.44 12.27
CA GLY A 25 11.53 -8.70 12.27
C GLY A 25 11.74 -7.83 11.03
N VAL A 26 10.65 -7.41 10.37
CA VAL A 26 10.72 -6.66 9.10
C VAL A 26 10.06 -5.28 9.15
N LEU A 27 9.49 -4.86 10.29
CA LEU A 27 8.80 -3.57 10.39
C LEU A 27 9.71 -2.40 9.96
N ASP A 28 10.96 -2.39 10.41
CA ASP A 28 11.91 -1.28 10.17
C ASP A 28 12.34 -1.12 8.70
N TYR A 29 11.96 -2.06 7.82
CA TYR A 29 12.21 -1.93 6.38
C TYR A 29 11.12 -1.11 5.67
N PHE A 30 9.96 -0.93 6.29
CA PHE A 30 8.82 -0.25 5.70
C PHE A 30 8.71 1.17 6.24
N GLU A 31 8.73 2.14 5.33
CA GLU A 31 8.56 3.55 5.66
C GLU A 31 7.13 3.86 6.13
N VAL A 32 6.15 3.21 5.50
CA VAL A 32 4.72 3.39 5.80
C VAL A 32 3.98 2.07 5.85
N VAL A 33 2.97 2.01 6.72
CA VAL A 33 1.98 0.92 6.80
C VAL A 33 0.59 1.56 6.73
N VAL A 34 -0.06 1.43 5.58
CA VAL A 34 -1.42 1.88 5.32
C VAL A 34 -2.37 0.71 5.59
N ALA A 35 -3.19 0.84 6.63
CA ALA A 35 -4.12 -0.21 7.04
C ALA A 35 -5.56 0.30 6.97
N SER A 36 -6.46 -0.51 6.42
CA SER A 36 -7.85 -0.10 6.18
C SER A 36 -8.58 0.39 7.45
N GLY A 37 -8.26 -0.20 8.60
CA GLY A 37 -8.86 0.18 9.89
C GLY A 37 -8.50 1.59 10.35
N ASP A 38 -7.42 2.18 9.83
CA ASP A 38 -6.96 3.53 10.19
C ASP A 38 -7.48 4.59 9.21
N VAL A 39 -7.57 4.23 7.93
CA VAL A 39 -7.90 5.18 6.86
C VAL A 39 -9.37 5.16 6.42
N GLY A 40 -10.16 4.18 6.89
CA GLY A 40 -11.61 4.08 6.62
C GLY A 40 -11.98 3.56 5.23
N PHE A 41 -11.00 3.24 4.39
CA PHE A 41 -11.15 2.57 3.10
C PHE A 41 -10.46 1.21 3.14
N SER A 42 -10.83 0.31 2.24
CA SER A 42 -10.20 -1.01 2.13
C SER A 42 -10.07 -1.39 0.67
N LYS A 43 -9.01 -2.09 0.30
CA LYS A 43 -8.89 -2.71 -1.02
C LYS A 43 -10.15 -3.56 -1.29
N PRO A 44 -10.80 -3.47 -2.47
CA PRO A 44 -10.31 -2.91 -3.74
C PRO A 44 -10.48 -1.40 -3.95
N ASP A 45 -10.84 -0.62 -2.93
CA ASP A 45 -10.98 0.84 -3.09
C ASP A 45 -9.63 1.48 -3.47
N THR A 46 -9.57 2.17 -4.61
CA THR A 46 -8.34 2.74 -5.16
C THR A 46 -7.72 3.83 -4.28
N ARG A 47 -8.53 4.46 -3.41
CA ARG A 47 -8.05 5.44 -2.42
C ARG A 47 -6.97 4.88 -1.50
N MET A 48 -6.91 3.56 -1.30
CA MET A 48 -5.83 2.93 -0.54
C MET A 48 -4.44 3.19 -1.16
N PHE A 49 -4.34 3.23 -2.49
CA PHE A 49 -3.10 3.49 -3.21
C PHE A 49 -2.78 4.98 -3.25
N GLU A 50 -3.80 5.83 -3.43
CA GLU A 50 -3.66 7.29 -3.39
C GLU A 50 -3.13 7.75 -2.04
N ILE A 51 -3.68 7.23 -0.93
CA ILE A 51 -3.20 7.53 0.42
C ILE A 51 -1.74 7.11 0.59
N ALA A 52 -1.33 5.97 0.04
CA ALA A 52 0.08 5.56 0.08
C ALA A 52 0.99 6.53 -0.70
N CYS A 53 0.53 7.04 -1.85
CA CYS A 53 1.21 8.08 -2.62
C CYS A 53 1.37 9.37 -1.81
N GLU A 54 0.28 9.84 -1.19
CA GLU A 54 0.26 11.04 -0.35
C GLU A 54 1.20 10.91 0.85
N MET A 55 1.12 9.79 1.59
CA MET A 55 1.94 9.57 2.79
C MET A 55 3.43 9.50 2.50
N THR A 56 3.80 9.02 1.31
CA THR A 56 5.21 8.89 0.90
C THR A 56 5.70 10.08 0.07
N GLY A 57 4.80 10.99 -0.33
CA GLY A 57 5.10 12.07 -1.27
C GLY A 57 5.62 11.59 -2.62
N THR A 58 5.25 10.37 -3.03
CA THR A 58 5.76 9.72 -4.24
C THR A 58 4.64 9.67 -5.28
N HIS A 59 4.97 9.98 -6.53
CA HIS A 59 3.98 9.92 -7.60
C HIS A 59 3.68 8.47 -7.97
N TRP A 60 2.44 8.17 -8.36
CA TRP A 60 1.99 6.81 -8.66
C TRP A 60 2.85 6.13 -9.74
N CYS A 61 3.32 6.88 -10.74
CA CYS A 61 4.16 6.35 -11.82
C CYS A 61 5.59 5.96 -11.40
N GLU A 62 5.97 6.31 -10.16
CA GLU A 62 7.26 5.93 -9.56
C GLU A 62 7.12 4.73 -8.60
N MET A 63 5.92 4.16 -8.48
CA MET A 63 5.62 3.04 -7.61
C MET A 63 5.43 1.74 -8.38
N ILE A 64 5.73 0.63 -7.70
CA ILE A 64 5.34 -0.72 -8.12
C ILE A 64 4.52 -1.31 -6.99
N TYR A 65 3.32 -1.80 -7.32
CA TYR A 65 2.50 -2.53 -6.37
C TYR A 65 2.69 -4.04 -6.50
N VAL A 66 2.79 -4.74 -5.37
CA VAL A 66 2.92 -6.19 -5.31
C VAL A 66 1.85 -6.72 -4.36
N GLY A 67 1.00 -7.61 -4.85
CA GLY A 67 -0.06 -8.26 -4.09
C GLY A 67 -0.38 -9.66 -4.65
N ASP A 68 -1.15 -10.44 -3.90
CA ASP A 68 -1.44 -11.83 -4.20
C ASP A 68 -2.88 -12.07 -4.71
N ASP A 69 -3.80 -11.15 -4.43
CA ASP A 69 -5.21 -11.29 -4.79
C ASP A 69 -5.55 -10.43 -6.02
N LEU A 70 -5.88 -11.07 -7.14
CA LEU A 70 -6.19 -10.39 -8.40
C LEU A 70 -7.28 -9.31 -8.24
N ALA A 71 -8.35 -9.59 -7.49
CA ALA A 71 -9.53 -8.75 -7.41
C ALA A 71 -9.34 -7.54 -6.47
N THR A 72 -8.54 -7.70 -5.41
CA THR A 72 -8.33 -6.67 -4.40
C THR A 72 -6.99 -5.94 -4.54
N ASP A 73 -5.99 -6.57 -5.14
CA ASP A 73 -4.66 -5.99 -5.29
C ASP A 73 -4.42 -5.46 -6.70
N ILE A 74 -4.59 -6.31 -7.71
CA ILE A 74 -4.08 -6.03 -9.06
C ILE A 74 -5.06 -5.20 -9.88
N VAL A 75 -6.31 -5.68 -10.02
CA VAL A 75 -7.35 -4.98 -10.81
C VAL A 75 -7.55 -3.53 -10.38
N PRO A 76 -7.68 -3.17 -9.09
CA PRO A 76 -7.85 -1.78 -8.70
C PRO A 76 -6.57 -0.95 -8.87
N CYS A 77 -5.38 -1.55 -8.73
CA CYS A 77 -4.13 -0.85 -9.02
C CYS A 77 -4.00 -0.53 -10.51
N GLU A 78 -4.39 -1.44 -11.39
CA GLU A 78 -4.44 -1.21 -12.85
C GLU A 78 -5.50 -0.17 -13.22
N ALA A 79 -6.68 -0.22 -12.60
CA ALA A 79 -7.72 0.78 -12.86
C ALA A 79 -7.27 2.21 -12.50
N LEU A 80 -6.56 2.38 -11.39
CA LEU A 80 -5.98 3.68 -11.01
C LEU A 80 -4.94 4.15 -12.03
N TYR A 81 -4.13 3.23 -12.58
CA TYR A 81 -3.17 3.55 -13.63
C TYR A 81 -3.88 4.08 -14.88
N ASP A 82 -4.95 3.40 -15.33
CA ASP A 82 -5.73 3.82 -16.50
C ASP A 82 -6.44 5.18 -16.31
N GLU A 83 -6.92 5.47 -15.10
CA GLU A 83 -7.57 6.75 -14.76
C GLU A 83 -6.59 7.93 -14.75
N LEU A 84 -5.32 7.69 -14.42
CA LEU A 84 -4.29 8.73 -14.28
C LEU A 84 -3.41 8.92 -15.53
N GLU A 85 -3.49 8.03 -16.52
CA GLU A 85 -2.85 8.17 -17.84
C GLU A 85 -3.71 8.90 -18.90
N LEU A 86 -5.00 9.16 -18.62
CA LEU A 86 -5.92 9.95 -19.47
C LEU A 86 -5.98 11.42 -19.07
#